data_AF-A0A1C3HMC3-F1
#
_entry.id   AF-A0A1C3HMC3-F1
#
_cell.length_a   1.000
_cell.length_b   1.000
_cell.length_c   1.000
_cell.angle_alpha   90.00
_cell.angle_beta   90.00
_cell.angle_gamma   90.00
#
_symmetry.space_group_name_H-M   'P 1'
#
loop_
_entity.id
_entity.type
_entity.pdbx_description
1 polymer ?
#
loop_
_entity_poly.entity_id
_entity_poly.type
_entity_poly.pdbx_seq_one_letter_code
_entity_poly.pdbx_strand_id
1 'polypeptide(L)'
;MGGGLEVDPHYYRRTFGLRGEDWLQALRDRFTATHTPPAGSAEFFARPLASGVLDLDDFSDEALARACTPVRLRAIFPLAVAAQRADDPALADYLALTASFVERLQLTAAAGELRATVEIVAGQSAYPGADDGLPPFLSLHLSGAVFQSTFGWPVFAELRRLLRARQHGDRTRSYQGRHISLQVPESGDIGLVLPNLRLRLAPDTFTALEADLLAQLEHPAAAAALAELAALYGDL
;
A
#
# COMPACT_ATOMS: atom_id res chain seq x y z
N MET A 1 13.46 -26.58 3.03
CA MET A 1 14.78 -25.95 2.77
C MET A 1 14.53 -24.46 2.60
N GLY A 2 15.23 -23.64 3.39
CA GLY A 2 14.90 -22.24 3.63
C GLY A 2 15.10 -21.34 2.42
N GLY A 3 14.05 -20.60 2.06
CA GLY A 3 14.11 -19.42 1.21
C GLY A 3 14.21 -18.14 2.05
N GLY A 4 15.07 -18.15 3.07
CA GLY A 4 15.28 -16.97 3.92
C GLY A 4 16.10 -15.92 3.18
N LEU A 5 15.66 -14.65 3.25
CA LEU A 5 16.47 -13.52 2.80
C LEU A 5 17.79 -13.51 3.58
N GLU A 6 18.92 -13.35 2.89
CA GLU A 6 20.23 -13.24 3.54
C GLU A 6 20.21 -12.07 4.54
N VAL A 7 20.65 -12.34 5.77
CA VAL A 7 20.72 -11.32 6.82
C VAL A 7 21.78 -10.30 6.44
N ASP A 8 21.37 -9.05 6.20
CA ASP A 8 22.26 -7.91 5.98
C ASP A 8 22.32 -7.01 7.24
N PRO A 9 23.37 -7.13 8.08
CA PRO A 9 23.51 -6.33 9.31
C PRO A 9 23.59 -4.82 9.04
N HIS A 10 24.10 -4.40 7.88
CA HIS A 10 24.17 -2.99 7.52
C HIS A 10 22.79 -2.41 7.22
N TYR A 11 21.96 -3.19 6.53
CA TYR A 11 20.55 -2.86 6.33
C TYR A 11 19.82 -2.71 7.67
N TYR A 12 19.92 -3.68 8.59
CA TYR A 12 19.21 -3.59 9.88
C TYR A 12 19.72 -2.44 10.75
N ARG A 13 21.03 -2.21 10.83
CA ARG A 13 21.59 -1.08 11.58
C ARG A 13 21.11 0.26 11.04
N ARG A 14 20.99 0.39 9.71
CA ARG A 14 20.55 1.63 9.05
C ARG A 14 19.03 1.84 9.18
N THR A 15 18.23 0.85 8.79
CA THR A 15 16.75 0.93 8.79
C THR A 15 16.20 1.13 10.19
N PHE A 16 16.80 0.47 11.18
CA PHE A 16 16.36 0.55 12.56
C PHE A 16 17.22 1.52 13.39
N GLY A 17 18.19 2.25 12.81
CA GLY A 17 19.03 3.19 13.56
C GLY A 17 19.69 2.57 14.81
N LEU A 18 20.14 1.32 14.71
CA LEU A 18 20.76 0.57 15.80
C LEU A 18 22.24 0.93 15.88
N ARG A 19 22.74 1.22 17.08
CA ARG A 19 24.15 1.58 17.33
C ARG A 19 24.83 0.50 18.17
N GLY A 20 26.12 0.31 17.95
CA GLY A 20 26.94 -0.63 18.73
C GLY A 20 27.02 -2.05 18.15
N GLU A 21 27.81 -2.90 18.81
CA GLU A 21 28.03 -4.30 18.42
C GLU A 21 26.85 -5.21 18.80
N ASP A 22 26.10 -4.89 19.85
CA ASP A 22 24.91 -5.62 20.33
C ASP A 22 23.61 -5.22 19.61
N TRP A 23 23.71 -4.91 18.32
CA TRP A 23 22.56 -4.46 17.52
C TRP A 23 21.43 -5.51 17.45
N LEU A 24 21.75 -6.81 17.58
CA LEU A 24 20.74 -7.88 17.60
C LEU A 24 19.86 -7.83 18.86
N GLN A 25 20.48 -7.58 20.03
CA GLN A 25 19.73 -7.40 21.28
C GLN A 25 18.87 -6.13 21.23
N ALA A 26 19.43 -5.03 20.72
CA ALA A 26 18.68 -3.79 20.53
C ALA A 26 17.51 -3.94 19.54
N LEU A 27 17.64 -4.81 18.53
CA LEU A 27 16.56 -5.17 17.61
C LEU A 27 15.46 -5.98 18.32
N ARG A 28 15.83 -6.99 19.13
CA ARG A 28 14.91 -7.80 19.94
C ARG A 28 14.12 -6.94 20.95
N ASP A 29 14.83 -6.06 21.66
CA ASP A 29 14.21 -5.15 22.62
C ASP A 29 13.19 -4.24 21.93
N ARG A 30 13.51 -3.73 20.74
CA ARG A 30 12.56 -2.92 19.94
C ARG A 30 11.39 -3.71 19.39
N PHE A 31 11.57 -4.98 19.03
CA PHE A 31 10.49 -5.86 18.56
C PHE A 31 9.43 -6.10 19.65
N THR A 32 9.90 -6.25 20.89
CA THR A 32 9.07 -6.46 22.09
C THR A 32 8.56 -5.17 22.73
N ALA A 33 9.18 -4.02 22.41
CA ALA A 33 8.76 -2.73 22.94
C ALA A 33 7.33 -2.36 22.48
N THR A 34 6.54 -1.85 23.43
CA THR A 34 5.16 -1.36 23.28
C THR A 34 5.09 0.00 22.57
N HIS A 35 5.77 0.15 21.45
CA HIS A 35 5.60 1.31 20.59
C HIS A 35 4.62 0.98 19.47
N THR A 36 3.58 1.80 19.34
CA THR A 36 2.77 1.87 18.13
C THR A 36 3.75 2.10 16.97
N PRO A 37 3.87 1.14 16.03
CA PRO A 37 4.75 1.34 14.89
C PRO A 37 4.27 2.57 14.11
N PRO A 38 5.16 3.38 13.54
CA PRO A 38 4.75 4.39 12.58
C PRO A 38 3.86 3.76 11.49
N ALA A 39 2.86 4.47 10.99
CA ALA A 39 2.10 4.00 9.83
C ALA A 39 3.07 3.69 8.67
N GLY A 40 2.92 2.52 8.02
CA GLY A 40 3.83 2.03 6.97
C GLY A 40 4.93 1.06 7.43
N SER A 41 4.92 0.63 8.70
CA SER A 41 6.05 -0.10 9.30
C SER A 41 5.98 -1.64 9.25
N ALA A 42 5.31 -2.29 8.31
CA ALA A 42 5.38 -3.76 8.32
C ALA A 42 6.76 -4.30 7.95
N GLU A 43 7.59 -3.51 7.27
CA GLU A 43 9.00 -3.86 7.06
C GLU A 43 9.75 -4.03 8.41
N PHE A 44 9.32 -3.32 9.47
CA PHE A 44 9.88 -3.48 10.82
C PHE A 44 9.59 -4.85 11.44
N PHE A 45 8.58 -5.58 10.94
CA PHE A 45 8.18 -6.88 11.48
C PHE A 45 8.41 -8.02 10.50
N ALA A 46 7.93 -7.87 9.27
CA ALA A 46 7.98 -8.91 8.26
C ALA A 46 9.42 -9.25 7.89
N ARG A 47 10.33 -8.28 7.79
CA ARG A 47 11.69 -8.50 7.29
C ARG A 47 12.62 -9.17 8.31
N PRO A 48 12.65 -8.78 9.60
CA PRO A 48 13.38 -9.54 10.63
C PRO A 48 12.91 -10.99 10.73
N LEU A 49 11.60 -11.23 10.68
CA LEU A 49 11.01 -12.58 10.75
C LEU A 49 11.31 -13.39 9.48
N ALA A 50 11.12 -12.82 8.28
CA ALA A 50 11.37 -13.51 7.01
C ALA A 50 12.86 -13.82 6.77
N SER A 51 13.76 -13.01 7.32
CA SER A 51 15.21 -13.26 7.28
C SER A 51 15.68 -14.31 8.28
N GLY A 52 14.83 -14.71 9.24
CA GLY A 52 15.22 -15.56 10.36
C GLY A 52 16.17 -14.89 11.37
N VAL A 53 16.45 -13.59 11.26
CA VAL A 53 17.29 -12.87 12.23
C VAL A 53 16.63 -12.77 13.60
N LEU A 54 15.29 -12.84 13.63
CA LEU A 54 14.50 -13.04 14.84
C LEU A 54 13.81 -14.40 14.73
N ASP A 55 14.24 -15.34 15.57
CA ASP A 55 13.50 -16.58 15.79
C ASP A 55 12.42 -16.32 16.85
N LEU A 56 11.19 -16.75 16.58
CA LEU A 56 10.09 -16.58 17.53
C LEU A 56 10.27 -17.47 18.76
N ASP A 57 10.98 -18.59 18.62
CA ASP A 57 11.28 -19.52 19.71
C ASP A 57 12.24 -18.92 20.75
N ASP A 58 12.94 -17.82 20.40
CA ASP A 58 13.81 -17.08 21.33
C ASP A 58 13.03 -16.17 22.31
N PHE A 59 11.72 -16.03 22.12
CA PHE A 59 10.88 -15.14 22.94
C PHE A 59 9.94 -15.95 23.84
N SER A 60 9.68 -15.44 25.05
CA SER A 60 8.65 -16.03 25.91
C SER A 60 7.24 -15.75 25.38
N ASP A 61 6.30 -16.65 25.65
CA ASP A 61 4.88 -16.48 25.30
C ASP A 61 4.30 -15.14 25.79
N GLU A 62 4.73 -14.68 26.96
CA GLU A 62 4.30 -13.41 27.54
C GLU A 62 4.87 -12.21 26.76
N ALA A 63 6.12 -12.30 26.30
CA ALA A 63 6.74 -11.29 25.44
C ALA A 63 6.08 -11.28 24.04
N LEU A 64 5.79 -12.45 23.49
CA LEU A 64 5.06 -12.61 22.24
C LEU A 64 3.63 -12.08 22.35
N ALA A 65 2.91 -12.33 23.44
CA ALA A 65 1.55 -11.82 23.64
C ALA A 65 1.52 -10.28 23.76
N ARG A 66 2.53 -9.68 24.40
CA ARG A 66 2.68 -8.22 24.45
C ARG A 66 3.07 -7.63 23.10
N ALA A 67 3.91 -8.31 22.35
CA ALA A 67 4.35 -7.88 21.04
C ALA A 67 3.22 -8.04 20.00
N CYS A 68 2.67 -9.24 19.87
CA CYS A 68 1.64 -9.59 18.88
C CYS A 68 0.23 -9.18 19.32
N THR A 69 0.01 -7.89 19.57
CA THR A 69 -1.33 -7.38 19.86
C THR A 69 -2.28 -7.61 18.68
N PRO A 70 -3.60 -7.70 18.90
CA PRO A 70 -4.57 -7.85 17.82
C PRO A 70 -4.44 -6.79 16.72
N VAL A 71 -4.10 -5.55 17.10
CA VAL A 71 -3.83 -4.44 16.16
C VAL A 71 -2.59 -4.75 15.31
N ARG A 72 -1.50 -5.24 15.92
CA ARG A 72 -0.26 -5.61 15.21
C ARG A 72 -0.46 -6.81 14.29
N LEU A 73 -1.16 -7.84 14.77
CA LEU A 73 -1.44 -9.04 13.98
C LEU A 73 -2.33 -8.73 12.77
N ARG A 74 -3.35 -7.87 12.91
CA ARG A 74 -4.17 -7.40 11.79
C ARG A 74 -3.36 -6.67 10.71
N ALA A 75 -2.31 -5.95 11.08
CA ALA A 75 -1.45 -5.26 10.13
C ALA A 75 -0.47 -6.20 9.40
N ILE A 76 0.05 -7.23 10.09
CA ILE A 76 1.14 -8.09 9.57
C ILE A 76 0.59 -9.33 8.86
N PHE A 77 -0.50 -9.91 9.39
CA PHE A 77 -0.97 -11.22 8.96
C PHE A 77 -1.43 -11.24 7.50
N PRO A 78 -2.21 -10.27 6.98
CA PRO A 78 -2.54 -10.23 5.54
C PRO A 78 -1.31 -10.16 4.64
N LEU A 79 -0.25 -9.46 5.06
CA LEU A 79 1.00 -9.34 4.31
C LEU A 79 1.77 -10.65 4.25
N ALA A 80 1.81 -11.38 5.36
CA ALA A 80 2.46 -12.68 5.43
C ALA A 80 1.73 -13.69 4.54
N VAL A 81 0.39 -13.65 4.50
CA VAL A 81 -0.40 -14.51 3.61
C VAL A 81 -0.21 -14.08 2.15
N ALA A 82 -0.27 -12.79 1.82
CA ALA A 82 -0.05 -12.28 0.47
C ALA A 82 1.35 -12.60 -0.07
N ALA A 83 2.39 -12.45 0.76
CA ALA A 83 3.77 -12.76 0.37
C ALA A 83 4.01 -14.25 0.13
N GLN A 84 3.31 -15.14 0.84
CA GLN A 84 3.45 -16.59 0.69
C GLN A 84 2.56 -17.17 -0.42
N ARG A 85 1.49 -16.47 -0.80
CA ARG A 85 0.40 -17.00 -1.63
C ARG A 85 0.01 -16.06 -2.77
N ALA A 86 0.97 -15.30 -3.31
CA ALA A 86 0.71 -14.27 -4.32
C ALA A 86 -0.07 -14.78 -5.56
N ASP A 87 0.09 -16.07 -5.91
CA ASP A 87 -0.57 -16.71 -7.06
C ASP A 87 -1.71 -17.68 -6.66
N ASP A 88 -2.07 -17.74 -5.37
CA ASP A 88 -3.04 -18.72 -4.87
C ASP A 88 -4.46 -18.12 -4.82
N PRO A 89 -5.45 -18.72 -5.50
CA PRO A 89 -6.83 -18.24 -5.47
C PRO A 89 -7.44 -18.24 -4.06
N ALA A 90 -6.97 -19.10 -3.14
CA ALA A 90 -7.43 -19.12 -1.75
C ALA A 90 -6.99 -17.89 -0.92
N LEU A 91 -6.04 -17.09 -1.43
CA LEU A 91 -5.71 -15.80 -0.82
C LEU A 91 -6.93 -14.86 -0.88
N ALA A 92 -7.71 -14.89 -1.97
CA ALA A 92 -8.89 -14.05 -2.11
C ALA A 92 -9.95 -14.39 -1.06
N ASP A 93 -10.20 -15.68 -0.82
CA ASP A 93 -11.14 -16.17 0.20
C ASP A 93 -10.68 -15.80 1.62
N TYR A 94 -9.39 -15.92 1.89
CA TYR A 94 -8.83 -15.53 3.18
C TYR A 94 -8.92 -14.01 3.41
N LEU A 95 -8.64 -13.20 2.39
CA LEU A 95 -8.79 -11.74 2.47
C LEU A 95 -10.25 -11.36 2.66
N ALA A 96 -11.21 -12.06 2.05
CA ALA A 96 -12.63 -11.87 2.30
C ALA A 96 -13.02 -12.15 3.77
N LEU A 97 -12.44 -13.19 4.38
CA LEU A 97 -12.70 -13.56 5.78
C LEU A 97 -12.04 -12.63 6.81
N THR A 98 -10.93 -11.99 6.44
CA THR A 98 -10.11 -11.17 7.36
C THR A 98 -10.17 -9.68 7.11
N ALA A 99 -10.74 -9.25 5.98
CA ALA A 99 -10.91 -7.86 5.65
C ALA A 99 -11.69 -7.14 6.75
N SER A 100 -11.12 -6.03 7.22
CA SER A 100 -11.84 -5.10 8.07
C SER A 100 -12.94 -4.40 7.26
N PHE A 101 -14.01 -3.99 7.92
CA PHE A 101 -15.04 -3.19 7.28
C PHE A 101 -14.42 -1.88 6.77
N VAL A 102 -14.37 -1.72 5.46
CA VAL A 102 -13.98 -0.45 4.83
C VAL A 102 -15.25 0.28 4.44
N GLU A 103 -15.45 1.50 4.93
CA GLU A 103 -16.61 2.30 4.57
C GLU A 103 -16.63 2.57 3.05
N ARG A 104 -17.82 2.48 2.43
CA ARG A 104 -17.95 2.81 1.01
C ARG A 104 -17.60 4.28 0.82
N LEU A 105 -16.63 4.54 -0.04
CA LEU A 105 -16.15 5.89 -0.33
C LEU A 105 -16.13 6.13 -1.83
N GLN A 106 -16.58 7.30 -2.25
CA GLN A 106 -16.44 7.75 -3.63
C GLN A 106 -15.79 9.14 -3.63
N LEU A 107 -14.61 9.21 -4.22
CA LEU A 107 -13.83 10.44 -4.38
C LEU A 107 -13.81 10.79 -5.85
N THR A 108 -13.97 12.07 -6.19
CA THR A 108 -13.89 12.52 -7.57
C THR A 108 -13.01 13.75 -7.66
N ALA A 109 -12.07 13.71 -8.58
CA ALA A 109 -11.25 14.84 -8.98
C ALA A 109 -11.43 15.12 -10.48
N ALA A 110 -11.37 16.39 -10.88
CA ALA A 110 -11.58 16.76 -12.27
C ALA A 110 -10.72 17.95 -12.72
N ALA A 111 -10.26 17.89 -13.97
CA ALA A 111 -9.57 18.98 -14.63
C ALA A 111 -10.01 19.05 -16.10
N GLY A 112 -10.74 20.11 -16.46
CA GLY A 112 -11.38 20.22 -17.77
C GLY A 112 -12.34 19.05 -18.01
N GLU A 113 -12.16 18.34 -19.12
CA GLU A 113 -12.96 17.16 -19.46
C GLU A 113 -12.47 15.86 -18.80
N LEU A 114 -11.28 15.86 -18.20
CA LEU A 114 -10.70 14.69 -17.56
C LEU A 114 -11.24 14.56 -16.13
N ARG A 115 -11.73 13.37 -15.79
CA ARG A 115 -12.21 13.02 -14.46
C ARG A 115 -11.54 11.76 -13.96
N ALA A 116 -11.14 11.77 -12.69
CA ALA A 116 -10.69 10.62 -11.94
C ALA A 116 -11.66 10.36 -10.79
N THR A 117 -12.31 9.21 -10.78
CA THR A 117 -13.17 8.78 -9.68
C THR A 117 -12.56 7.56 -9.02
N VAL A 118 -12.34 7.63 -7.71
CA VAL A 118 -11.88 6.51 -6.90
C VAL A 118 -13.07 6.04 -6.09
N GLU A 119 -13.48 4.80 -6.31
CA GLU A 119 -14.53 4.15 -5.54
C GLU A 119 -13.91 3.03 -4.70
N ILE A 120 -14.19 3.07 -3.40
CA ILE A 120 -13.92 1.98 -2.47
C ILE A 120 -15.27 1.33 -2.20
N VAL A 121 -15.42 0.10 -2.67
CA VAL A 121 -16.60 -0.70 -2.39
C VAL A 121 -16.31 -1.52 -1.14
N ALA A 122 -17.09 -1.28 -0.09
CA ALA A 122 -17.07 -2.07 1.13
C ALA A 122 -17.29 -3.55 0.79
N GLY A 123 -16.42 -4.42 1.29
CA GLY A 123 -16.72 -5.84 1.37
C GLY A 123 -17.86 -6.03 2.35
N GLN A 124 -18.87 -6.83 1.97
CA GLN A 124 -20.03 -7.05 2.83
C GLN A 124 -19.65 -7.93 4.02
N SER A 125 -19.06 -7.38 5.08
CA SER A 125 -18.94 -8.10 6.35
C SER A 125 -20.10 -7.70 7.27
N ALA A 126 -21.31 -8.22 7.00
CA ALA A 126 -22.37 -8.18 8.00
C ALA A 126 -22.19 -9.30 9.03
N TYR A 127 -21.73 -10.50 8.65
CA TYR A 127 -21.60 -11.64 9.57
C TYR A 127 -20.60 -12.70 9.05
N PRO A 128 -19.97 -13.49 9.95
CA PRO A 128 -19.33 -14.75 9.55
C PRO A 128 -20.39 -15.68 8.95
N GLY A 129 -20.24 -16.07 7.67
CA GLY A 129 -21.15 -16.98 6.96
C GLY A 129 -22.11 -16.35 5.95
N ALA A 130 -21.90 -15.09 5.53
CA ALA A 130 -22.59 -14.54 4.36
C ALA A 130 -21.95 -15.07 3.07
N ASP A 131 -22.75 -15.79 2.27
CA ASP A 131 -22.29 -16.62 1.14
C ASP A 131 -21.69 -15.86 -0.06
N ASP A 132 -21.72 -14.52 -0.08
CA ASP A 132 -21.27 -13.71 -1.23
C ASP A 132 -20.23 -12.63 -0.86
N GLY A 133 -19.50 -12.80 0.24
CA GLY A 133 -18.57 -11.81 0.79
C GLY A 133 -17.37 -11.50 -0.10
N LEU A 134 -17.53 -10.63 -1.10
CA LEU A 134 -16.38 -10.08 -1.82
C LEU A 134 -15.50 -9.25 -0.86
N PRO A 135 -14.17 -9.39 -0.91
CA PRO A 135 -13.28 -8.52 -0.14
C PRO A 135 -13.50 -7.06 -0.57
N PRO A 136 -13.29 -6.08 0.33
CA PRO A 136 -13.36 -4.69 -0.06
C PRO A 136 -12.37 -4.44 -1.19
N PHE A 137 -12.82 -3.77 -2.24
CA PHE A 137 -12.01 -3.51 -3.42
C PHE A 137 -12.11 -2.04 -3.84
N LEU A 138 -11.05 -1.60 -4.51
CA LEU A 138 -10.95 -0.25 -5.05
C LEU A 138 -11.00 -0.29 -6.57
N SER A 139 -11.80 0.59 -7.15
CA SER A 139 -11.78 0.92 -8.57
C SER A 139 -11.39 2.38 -8.79
N LEU A 140 -10.38 2.59 -9.65
CA LEU A 140 -10.04 3.90 -10.21
C LEU A 140 -10.67 3.99 -11.60
N HIS A 141 -11.61 4.90 -11.77
CA HIS A 141 -12.22 5.23 -13.05
C HIS A 141 -11.60 6.51 -13.60
N LEU A 142 -10.96 6.42 -14.76
CA LEU A 142 -10.50 7.58 -15.54
C LEU A 142 -11.44 7.76 -16.73
N SER A 143 -12.00 8.96 -16.89
CA SER A 143 -12.87 9.28 -18.02
C SER A 143 -12.55 10.65 -18.61
N GLY A 144 -12.76 10.75 -19.92
CA GLY A 144 -12.74 12.00 -20.68
C GLY A 144 -13.91 12.05 -21.67
N ALA A 145 -13.95 13.04 -22.54
CA ALA A 145 -15.06 13.20 -23.49
C ALA A 145 -15.31 11.99 -24.41
N VAL A 146 -14.26 11.21 -24.71
CA VAL A 146 -14.30 10.11 -25.70
C VAL A 146 -13.79 8.78 -25.16
N PHE A 147 -13.49 8.68 -23.85
CA PHE A 147 -12.96 7.46 -23.27
C PHE A 147 -13.39 7.27 -21.82
N GLN A 148 -13.39 6.00 -21.40
CA GLN A 148 -13.50 5.59 -20.01
C GLN A 148 -12.64 4.35 -19.80
N SER A 149 -11.93 4.29 -18.67
CA SER A 149 -11.12 3.13 -18.28
C SER A 149 -11.19 2.94 -16.78
N THR A 150 -11.16 1.67 -16.35
CA THR A 150 -11.25 1.28 -14.94
C THR A 150 -10.03 0.47 -14.56
N PHE A 151 -9.45 0.75 -13.41
CA PHE A 151 -8.26 0.09 -12.90
C PHE A 151 -8.45 -0.36 -11.46
N GLY A 152 -7.82 -1.48 -11.10
CA GLY A 152 -7.78 -1.97 -9.73
C GLY A 152 -6.63 -1.40 -8.90
N TRP A 153 -6.48 -1.93 -7.69
CA TRP A 153 -5.49 -1.50 -6.69
C TRP A 153 -4.05 -1.31 -7.23
N PRO A 154 -3.44 -2.24 -8.00
CA PRO A 154 -2.03 -2.10 -8.37
C PRO A 154 -1.71 -0.84 -9.17
N VAL A 155 -2.61 -0.46 -10.09
CA VAL A 155 -2.47 0.76 -10.90
C VAL A 155 -2.71 1.99 -10.03
N PHE A 156 -3.77 1.97 -9.22
CA PHE A 156 -4.11 3.08 -8.33
C PHE A 156 -2.98 3.38 -7.31
N ALA A 157 -2.46 2.33 -6.68
CA ALA A 157 -1.37 2.41 -5.70
C ALA A 157 -0.10 3.05 -6.29
N GLU A 158 0.29 2.59 -7.48
CA GLU A 158 1.45 3.12 -8.20
C GLU A 158 1.23 4.58 -8.62
N LEU A 159 0.03 4.92 -9.11
CA LEU A 159 -0.34 6.30 -9.45
C LEU A 159 -0.24 7.21 -8.23
N ARG A 160 -0.84 6.80 -7.11
CA ARG A 160 -0.83 7.59 -5.86
C ARG A 160 0.59 7.83 -5.36
N ARG A 161 1.46 6.82 -5.38
CA ARG A 161 2.88 6.98 -5.01
C ARG A 161 3.60 7.97 -5.92
N LEU A 162 3.39 7.86 -7.23
CA LEU A 162 3.98 8.77 -8.22
C LEU A 162 3.54 10.23 -7.97
N LEU A 163 2.24 10.47 -7.79
CA LEU A 163 1.70 11.81 -7.55
C LEU A 163 2.19 12.40 -6.21
N ARG A 164 2.29 11.60 -5.15
CA ARG A 164 2.90 12.05 -3.88
C ARG A 164 4.39 12.38 -4.01
N ALA A 165 5.14 11.54 -4.72
CA ALA A 165 6.57 11.79 -4.94
C ALA A 165 6.79 13.11 -5.69
N ARG A 166 5.88 13.47 -6.59
CA ARG A 166 5.87 14.74 -7.34
C ARG A 166 5.61 15.96 -6.47
N GLN A 167 4.71 15.88 -5.48
CA GLN A 167 4.50 16.98 -4.53
C GLN A 167 5.77 17.34 -3.73
N HIS A 168 6.67 16.37 -3.53
CA HIS A 168 7.90 16.58 -2.76
C HIS A 168 9.12 16.94 -3.62
N GLY A 169 8.96 17.12 -4.94
CA GLY A 169 10.00 17.71 -5.79
C GLY A 169 9.98 17.25 -7.26
N ASP A 170 10.71 18.01 -8.08
CA ASP A 170 10.74 17.96 -9.55
C ASP A 170 11.45 16.73 -10.17
N ARG A 171 11.72 15.68 -9.37
CA ARG A 171 12.60 14.55 -9.75
C ARG A 171 11.95 13.50 -10.65
N THR A 172 10.72 13.69 -11.09
CA THR A 172 9.97 12.72 -11.91
C THR A 172 9.64 13.30 -13.29
N ARG A 173 10.65 13.92 -13.93
CA ARG A 173 10.55 14.28 -15.36
C ARG A 173 10.27 13.06 -16.25
N SER A 174 10.72 11.89 -15.83
CA SER A 174 10.34 10.60 -16.40
C SER A 174 10.22 9.56 -15.30
N TYR A 175 9.16 8.77 -15.32
CA TYR A 175 8.94 7.62 -14.45
C TYR A 175 8.50 6.43 -15.29
N GLN A 176 9.08 5.26 -15.04
CA GLN A 176 8.67 3.99 -15.61
C GLN A 176 8.52 3.00 -14.48
N GLY A 177 7.29 2.76 -14.07
CA GLY A 177 6.93 1.76 -13.08
C GLY A 177 6.44 0.47 -13.72
N ARG A 178 5.83 -0.39 -12.90
CA ARG A 178 5.35 -1.71 -13.33
C ARG A 178 4.07 -1.61 -14.15
N HIS A 179 3.19 -0.68 -13.80
CA HIS A 179 1.90 -0.50 -14.46
C HIS A 179 1.76 0.86 -15.13
N ILE A 180 2.47 1.88 -14.64
CA ILE A 180 2.32 3.26 -15.07
C ILE A 180 3.65 3.80 -15.57
N SER A 181 3.60 4.65 -16.59
CA SER A 181 4.73 5.48 -16.99
C SER A 181 4.29 6.93 -17.14
N LEU A 182 5.14 7.85 -16.68
CA LEU A 182 4.94 9.29 -16.79
C LEU A 182 6.12 9.90 -17.55
N GLN A 183 5.81 10.78 -18.49
CA GLN A 183 6.79 11.58 -19.21
C GLN A 183 6.36 13.05 -19.14
N VAL A 184 7.19 13.87 -18.51
CA VAL A 184 7.01 15.31 -18.39
C VAL A 184 8.11 15.99 -19.23
N PRO A 185 7.81 16.36 -20.49
CA PRO A 185 8.79 17.03 -21.34
C PRO A 185 9.05 18.47 -20.85
N GLU A 186 10.17 19.07 -21.29
CA GLU A 186 10.47 20.48 -20.99
C GLU A 186 9.49 21.45 -21.67
N SER A 187 8.87 21.01 -22.77
CA SER A 187 7.82 21.73 -23.48
C SER A 187 6.86 20.73 -24.12
N GLY A 188 5.55 21.00 -24.03
CA GLY A 188 4.49 20.19 -24.63
C GLY A 188 3.66 19.41 -23.62
N ASP A 189 2.87 18.46 -24.13
CA ASP A 189 1.94 17.69 -23.32
C ASP A 189 2.65 16.64 -22.46
N ILE A 190 2.14 16.45 -21.24
CA ILE A 190 2.53 15.38 -20.33
C ILE A 190 1.94 14.06 -20.82
N GLY A 191 2.78 13.05 -20.95
CA GLY A 191 2.38 11.69 -21.29
C GLY A 191 2.16 10.85 -20.04
N LEU A 192 0.96 10.30 -19.87
CA LEU A 192 0.65 9.32 -18.82
C LEU A 192 0.18 8.02 -19.49
N VAL A 193 0.90 6.94 -19.26
CA VAL A 193 0.62 5.61 -19.80
C VAL A 193 0.16 4.72 -18.65
N LEU A 194 -1.01 4.12 -18.79
CA LEU A 194 -1.57 3.10 -17.92
C LEU A 194 -1.88 1.85 -18.77
N PRO A 195 -2.24 0.70 -18.18
CA PRO A 195 -2.63 -0.47 -18.96
C PRO A 195 -3.79 -0.14 -19.90
N ASN A 196 -3.64 -0.36 -21.21
CA ASN A 196 -4.66 -0.07 -22.22
C ASN A 196 -5.13 1.40 -22.33
N LEU A 197 -4.46 2.36 -21.68
CA LEU A 197 -4.80 3.78 -21.77
C LEU A 197 -3.54 4.64 -21.91
N ARG A 198 -3.53 5.53 -22.90
CA ARG A 198 -2.45 6.50 -23.11
C ARG A 198 -3.05 7.89 -23.16
N LEU A 199 -2.67 8.73 -22.22
CA LEU A 199 -3.13 10.11 -22.11
C LEU A 199 -2.02 11.07 -22.50
N ARG A 200 -2.38 12.09 -23.28
CA ARG A 200 -1.58 13.29 -23.49
C ARG A 200 -2.35 14.47 -22.90
N LEU A 201 -1.76 15.11 -21.90
CA LEU A 201 -2.44 16.08 -21.06
C LEU A 201 -1.67 17.39 -21.10
N ALA A 202 -2.41 18.50 -21.26
CA ALA A 202 -1.83 19.81 -21.06
C ALA A 202 -1.24 19.91 -19.63
N PRO A 203 -0.08 20.57 -19.44
CA PRO A 203 0.56 20.67 -18.13
C PRO A 203 -0.37 21.20 -17.03
N ASP A 204 -1.19 22.21 -17.35
CA ASP A 204 -2.14 22.81 -16.40
C ASP A 204 -3.24 21.82 -16.01
N THR A 205 -3.77 21.06 -16.98
CA THR A 205 -4.79 20.02 -16.73
C THR A 205 -4.24 18.92 -15.84
N PHE A 206 -3.02 18.45 -16.11
CA PHE A 206 -2.38 17.43 -15.29
C PHE A 206 -2.12 17.92 -13.86
N THR A 207 -1.58 19.14 -13.72
CA THR A 207 -1.27 19.74 -12.42
C THR A 207 -2.53 19.98 -11.59
N ALA A 208 -3.61 20.46 -12.22
CA ALA A 208 -4.90 20.64 -11.56
C ALA A 208 -5.49 19.30 -11.11
N LEU A 209 -5.45 18.26 -11.96
CA LEU A 209 -5.94 16.93 -11.58
C LEU A 209 -5.10 16.31 -10.46
N GLU A 210 -3.77 16.44 -10.53
CA GLU A 210 -2.83 15.96 -9.52
C GLU A 210 -3.13 16.60 -8.16
N ALA A 211 -3.29 17.92 -8.12
CA ALA A 211 -3.58 18.65 -6.90
C ALA A 211 -4.94 18.27 -6.29
N ASP A 212 -6.00 18.24 -7.09
CA ASP A 212 -7.35 17.89 -6.64
C ASP A 212 -7.43 16.43 -6.17
N LEU A 213 -6.91 15.49 -6.96
CA LEU A 213 -6.91 14.07 -6.60
C LEU A 213 -6.15 13.81 -5.31
N LEU A 214 -4.97 14.40 -5.12
CA LEU A 214 -4.23 14.22 -3.87
C LEU A 214 -4.95 14.85 -2.68
N ALA A 215 -5.55 16.03 -2.83
CA ALA A 215 -6.35 16.65 -1.78
C ALA A 215 -7.51 15.74 -1.33
N GLN A 216 -8.21 15.10 -2.27
CA GLN A 216 -9.27 14.13 -1.97
C GLN A 216 -8.73 12.88 -1.25
N LEU A 217 -7.61 12.32 -1.72
CA LEU A 217 -7.00 11.10 -1.17
C LEU A 217 -6.35 11.32 0.21
N GLU A 218 -6.00 12.56 0.54
CA GLU A 218 -5.36 12.93 1.80
C GLU A 218 -6.35 13.43 2.85
N HIS A 219 -7.62 13.59 2.48
CA HIS A 219 -8.69 13.82 3.44
C HIS A 219 -8.68 12.71 4.52
N PRO A 220 -8.81 13.03 5.82
CA PRO A 220 -8.58 12.06 6.90
C PRO A 220 -9.36 10.75 6.77
N ALA A 221 -10.63 10.82 6.37
CA ALA A 221 -11.47 9.64 6.15
C ALA A 221 -10.98 8.77 4.98
N ALA A 222 -10.59 9.40 3.86
CA ALA A 222 -10.03 8.70 2.71
C ALA A 222 -8.69 8.05 3.04
N ALA A 223 -7.82 8.79 3.72
CA ALA A 223 -6.50 8.32 4.12
C ALA A 223 -6.59 7.08 5.04
N ALA A 224 -7.55 7.05 5.97
CA ALA A 224 -7.80 5.91 6.83
C ALA A 224 -8.26 4.67 6.04
N ALA A 225 -9.30 4.80 5.19
CA ALA A 225 -9.80 3.70 4.37
C ALA A 225 -8.72 3.15 3.42
N LEU A 226 -7.92 4.03 2.82
CA LEU A 226 -6.81 3.63 1.94
C LEU A 226 -5.68 2.94 2.69
N ALA A 227 -5.44 3.26 3.97
CA ALA A 227 -4.45 2.57 4.78
C ALA A 227 -4.88 1.13 5.12
N GLU A 228 -6.17 0.92 5.37
CA GLU A 228 -6.72 -0.43 5.59
C GLU A 228 -6.66 -1.28 4.33
N LEU A 229 -7.02 -0.72 3.17
CA LEU A 229 -6.89 -1.42 1.88
C LEU A 229 -5.42 -1.70 1.53
N ALA A 230 -4.51 -0.76 1.79
CA ALA A 230 -3.07 -0.96 1.61
C ALA A 230 -2.54 -2.15 2.40
N ALA A 231 -2.95 -2.28 3.67
CA ALA A 231 -2.61 -3.43 4.49
C ALA A 231 -3.19 -4.74 3.92
N LEU A 232 -4.42 -4.72 3.40
CA LEU A 232 -5.06 -5.88 2.76
C LEU A 232 -4.32 -6.33 1.49
N TYR A 233 -3.90 -5.38 0.65
CA TYR A 233 -3.27 -5.65 -0.64
C TYR A 233 -1.74 -5.80 -0.61
N GLY A 234 -1.10 -5.70 0.56
CA GLY A 234 0.35 -5.85 0.64
C GLY A 234 1.15 -4.60 0.25
N ASP A 235 0.53 -3.42 0.24
CA ASP A 235 1.06 -2.21 -0.37
C ASP A 235 1.31 -1.09 0.65
N LEU A 236 2.41 -1.18 1.38
CA LEU A 236 2.78 -0.25 2.47
C LEU A 236 3.72 0.88 2.04
#